data_AF-A0A378J3J6-F1
#
_entry.id   AF-A0A378J3J6-F1
#
_cell.length_a   1.000
_cell.length_b   1.000
_cell.length_c   1.000
_cell.angle_alpha   90.00
_cell.angle_beta   90.00
_cell.angle_gamma   90.00
#
_symmetry.space_group_name_H-M   'P 1'
#
loop_
_entity.id
_entity.type
_entity.pdbx_description
1 polymer ?
#
loop_
_entity_poly.entity_id
_entity_poly.type
_entity_poly.pdbx_seq_one_letter_code
_entity_poly.pdbx_strand_id
1 'polypeptide(L)'
;MSEKQAESDLSMWYSTYGLITAERILEKCKIKLPQEDLFAAVKNPNNFYHRLLRVPMKNVFNGIILQQAHDYQVYAQKLFVDYLLSGETAKDEESPGGLTREDLEAMRKKLVEMGDEFHQLEFAQDKLIAESQHSLIKHASEWKKILQGIAKKIKPALPLVGGDKSDEKIIQAINHLIIKENTAPGETISFKSSTWGDLEKILGQSIGNELKQLIVEELVKLTEFAESIEASLVNFIERVSDAGRSLRQYRTDFYNLILRVNELIQLLPEYRINPEQTEENRESLYFDADIGER
;
A
#
# COMPACT_ATOMS: atom_id res chain seq x y z
N MET A 1 -7.31 -18.35 -5.21
CA MET A 1 -7.59 -17.40 -4.12
C MET A 1 -8.42 -16.27 -4.73
N SER A 2 -9.73 -16.25 -4.51
CA SER A 2 -10.66 -15.40 -5.29
C SER A 2 -10.54 -13.92 -4.90
N GLU A 3 -10.77 -13.02 -5.86
CA GLU A 3 -10.80 -11.55 -5.71
C GLU A 3 -11.52 -11.03 -4.46
N LYS A 4 -12.50 -11.77 -3.92
CA LYS A 4 -13.20 -11.46 -2.66
C LYS A 4 -12.30 -11.34 -1.42
N GLN A 5 -11.16 -12.04 -1.37
CA GLN A 5 -10.19 -11.87 -0.26
C GLN A 5 -9.36 -10.59 -0.43
N ALA A 6 -9.00 -10.22 -1.66
CA ALA A 6 -8.28 -8.98 -1.93
C ALA A 6 -9.13 -7.71 -1.70
N GLU A 7 -10.47 -7.81 -1.81
CA GLU A 7 -11.39 -6.73 -1.47
C GLU A 7 -11.53 -6.50 0.06
N SER A 8 -11.37 -7.54 0.87
CA SER A 8 -11.46 -7.46 2.34
C SER A 8 -10.34 -6.57 2.92
N ASP A 9 -9.12 -6.70 2.38
CA ASP A 9 -7.94 -5.90 2.75
C ASP A 9 -8.15 -4.38 2.57
N LEU A 10 -8.97 -3.99 1.58
CA LEU A 10 -9.20 -2.60 1.19
C LEU A 10 -10.31 -1.92 2.02
N SER A 11 -11.10 -2.69 2.77
CA SER A 11 -12.22 -2.17 3.55
C SER A 11 -11.79 -1.23 4.69
N MET A 12 -10.58 -1.42 5.24
CA MET A 12 -9.97 -0.50 6.22
C MET A 12 -9.66 0.89 5.64
N TRP A 13 -9.68 1.05 4.31
CA TRP A 13 -9.17 2.24 3.62
C TRP A 13 -10.24 3.31 3.39
N TYR A 14 -11.49 3.00 3.71
CA TYR A 14 -12.57 3.99 3.81
C TYR A 14 -12.47 4.86 5.07
N SER A 15 -11.52 4.57 5.95
CA SER A 15 -11.20 5.41 7.10
C SER A 15 -10.57 6.75 6.67
N THR A 16 -10.63 7.75 7.54
CA THR A 16 -9.99 9.05 7.33
C THR A 16 -8.49 8.91 7.04
N TYR A 17 -7.81 7.95 7.69
CA TYR A 17 -6.39 7.67 7.44
C TYR A 17 -6.16 7.10 6.03
N GLY A 18 -7.00 6.17 5.59
CA GLY A 18 -6.94 5.60 4.23
C GLY A 18 -7.16 6.66 3.16
N LEU A 19 -8.11 7.58 3.36
CA LEU A 19 -8.36 8.70 2.43
C LEU A 19 -7.17 9.66 2.34
N ILE A 20 -6.58 10.05 3.46
CA ILE A 20 -5.38 10.90 3.49
C ILE A 20 -4.20 10.20 2.79
N THR A 21 -4.06 8.89 2.99
CA THR A 21 -2.98 8.10 2.37
C THR A 21 -3.19 8.02 0.85
N ALA A 22 -4.41 7.72 0.40
CA ALA A 22 -4.78 7.72 -1.01
C ALA A 22 -4.54 9.08 -1.67
N GLU A 23 -4.94 10.18 -1.02
CA GLU A 23 -4.71 11.55 -1.48
C GLU A 23 -3.21 11.81 -1.70
N ARG A 24 -2.37 11.50 -0.70
CA ARG A 24 -0.91 11.70 -0.79
C ARG A 24 -0.27 10.86 -1.90
N ILE A 25 -0.73 9.63 -2.11
CA ILE A 25 -0.23 8.77 -3.20
C ILE A 25 -0.59 9.36 -4.57
N LEU A 26 -1.84 9.80 -4.75
CA LEU A 26 -2.28 10.44 -5.98
C LEU A 26 -1.53 11.76 -6.22
N GLU A 27 -1.24 12.53 -5.17
CA GLU A 27 -0.46 13.76 -5.27
C GLU A 27 0.97 13.51 -5.77
N LYS A 28 1.63 12.42 -5.32
CA LYS A 28 2.93 11.99 -5.89
C LYS A 28 2.84 11.68 -7.38
N CYS A 29 1.69 11.19 -7.84
CA CYS A 29 1.39 10.99 -9.26
C CYS A 29 0.94 12.27 -9.99
N LYS A 30 0.97 13.43 -9.32
CA LYS A 30 0.51 14.75 -9.80
C LYS A 30 -0.99 14.77 -10.17
N ILE A 31 -1.78 13.95 -9.48
CA ILE A 31 -3.24 13.88 -9.59
C ILE A 31 -3.84 14.56 -8.36
N LYS A 32 -4.77 15.49 -8.57
CA LYS A 32 -5.55 16.13 -7.50
C LYS A 32 -7.03 15.99 -7.83
N LEU A 33 -7.78 15.35 -6.94
CA LEU A 33 -9.22 15.14 -7.06
C LEU A 33 -9.95 15.90 -5.95
N PRO A 34 -11.16 16.43 -6.21
CA PRO A 34 -12.05 16.91 -5.15
C PRO A 34 -12.35 15.80 -4.13
N GLN A 35 -12.65 16.16 -2.87
CA GLN A 35 -12.86 15.16 -1.81
C GLN A 35 -14.01 14.18 -2.09
N GLU A 36 -15.12 14.66 -2.66
CA GLU A 36 -16.25 13.78 -3.04
C GLU A 36 -15.84 12.75 -4.10
N ASP A 37 -15.05 13.19 -5.08
CA ASP A 37 -14.53 12.34 -6.16
C ASP A 37 -13.45 11.40 -5.66
N LEU A 38 -12.59 11.83 -4.73
CA LEU A 38 -11.59 10.97 -4.10
C LEU A 38 -12.26 9.82 -3.35
N PHE A 39 -13.31 10.12 -2.57
CA PHE A 39 -14.06 9.09 -1.83
C PHE A 39 -14.71 8.07 -2.78
N ALA A 40 -15.36 8.55 -3.84
CA ALA A 40 -15.97 7.68 -4.85
C ALA A 40 -14.90 6.88 -5.61
N ALA A 41 -13.74 7.49 -5.88
CA ALA A 41 -12.63 6.87 -6.58
C ALA A 41 -12.01 5.72 -5.76
N VAL A 42 -11.83 5.90 -4.46
CA VAL A 42 -11.30 4.83 -3.61
C VAL A 42 -12.28 3.65 -3.50
N LYS A 43 -13.59 3.90 -3.56
CA LYS A 43 -14.63 2.87 -3.39
C LYS A 43 -14.93 2.03 -4.62
N ASN A 44 -14.77 2.59 -5.81
CA ASN A 44 -15.15 1.91 -7.04
C ASN A 44 -13.95 1.14 -7.63
N PRO A 45 -13.96 -0.21 -7.65
CA PRO A 45 -12.82 -0.99 -8.11
C PRO A 45 -12.54 -0.86 -9.61
N ASN A 46 -13.57 -0.49 -10.38
CA ASN A 46 -13.49 -0.45 -11.83
C ASN A 46 -12.83 0.82 -12.37
N ASN A 47 -12.63 1.85 -11.55
CA ASN A 47 -12.05 3.10 -12.03
C ASN A 47 -10.51 3.08 -12.05
N PHE A 48 -9.95 3.94 -12.90
CA PHE A 48 -8.51 4.09 -13.08
C PHE A 48 -7.75 4.44 -11.79
N TYR A 49 -8.31 5.33 -10.96
CA TYR A 49 -7.64 5.82 -9.74
C TYR A 49 -7.53 4.73 -8.68
N HIS A 50 -8.56 3.90 -8.53
CA HIS A 50 -8.54 2.73 -7.66
C HIS A 50 -7.46 1.75 -8.14
N ARG A 51 -7.43 1.43 -9.44
CA ARG A 51 -6.39 0.57 -10.01
C ARG A 51 -4.98 1.11 -9.73
N LEU A 52 -4.77 2.41 -9.89
CA LEU A 52 -3.50 3.08 -9.59
C LEU A 52 -3.11 3.00 -8.11
N LEU A 53 -4.09 2.99 -7.19
CA LEU A 53 -3.88 2.96 -5.74
C LEU A 53 -3.59 1.56 -5.18
N ARG A 54 -4.02 0.49 -5.85
CA ARG A 54 -3.91 -0.90 -5.35
C ARG A 54 -2.49 -1.31 -4.98
N VAL A 55 -1.54 -1.08 -5.88
CA VAL A 55 -0.11 -1.42 -5.68
C VAL A 55 0.53 -0.60 -4.54
N PRO A 56 0.53 0.75 -4.58
CA PRO A 56 1.26 1.54 -3.60
C PRO A 56 0.68 1.41 -2.20
N MET A 57 -0.64 1.23 -2.06
CA MET A 57 -1.24 1.05 -0.75
C MET A 57 -0.95 -0.34 -0.16
N LYS A 58 -0.88 -1.41 -0.97
CA LYS A 58 -0.35 -2.71 -0.50
C LYS A 58 1.12 -2.58 -0.04
N ASN A 59 1.92 -1.78 -0.74
CA ASN A 59 3.28 -1.47 -0.30
C ASN A 59 3.34 -0.70 1.02
N VAL A 60 2.43 0.25 1.26
CA VAL A 60 2.32 0.94 2.56
C VAL A 60 2.01 -0.07 3.65
N PHE A 61 1.09 -1.01 3.39
CA PHE A 61 0.74 -2.04 4.35
C PHE A 61 1.92 -2.98 4.67
N ASN A 62 2.63 -3.44 3.63
CA ASN A 62 3.86 -4.20 3.82
C ASN A 62 4.91 -3.41 4.61
N GLY A 63 5.00 -2.10 4.41
CA GLY A 63 5.89 -1.23 5.19
C GLY A 63 5.57 -1.22 6.69
N ILE A 64 4.29 -1.28 7.07
CA ILE A 64 3.88 -1.40 8.48
C ILE A 64 4.34 -2.74 9.07
N ILE A 65 4.11 -3.84 8.34
CA ILE A 65 4.53 -5.19 8.79
C ILE A 65 6.06 -5.28 8.87
N LEU A 66 6.76 -4.70 7.90
CA LEU A 66 8.22 -4.62 7.88
C LEU A 66 8.74 -3.89 9.12
N GLN A 67 8.14 -2.75 9.47
CA GLN A 67 8.52 -2.02 10.69
C GLN A 67 8.30 -2.86 11.95
N GLN A 68 7.17 -3.55 12.07
CA GLN A 68 6.92 -4.45 13.22
C GLN A 68 7.95 -5.58 13.31
N ALA A 69 8.29 -6.21 12.18
CA ALA A 69 9.30 -7.25 12.12
C ALA A 69 10.69 -6.71 12.49
N HIS A 70 11.02 -5.50 12.02
CA HIS A 70 12.25 -4.79 12.37
C HIS A 70 12.32 -4.48 13.86
N ASP A 71 11.23 -4.00 14.47
CA ASP A 71 11.19 -3.71 15.90
C ASP A 71 11.41 -4.99 16.75
N TYR A 72 10.86 -6.13 16.31
CA TYR A 72 11.19 -7.43 16.91
C TYR A 72 12.65 -7.82 16.72
N GLN A 73 13.21 -7.67 15.52
CA GLN A 73 14.63 -7.94 15.27
C GLN A 73 15.53 -7.11 16.20
N VAL A 74 15.27 -5.81 16.32
CA VAL A 74 16.02 -4.89 17.19
C VAL A 74 15.91 -5.31 18.64
N TYR A 75 14.72 -5.68 19.11
CA TYR A 75 14.55 -6.17 20.47
C TYR A 75 15.34 -7.47 20.72
N ALA A 76 15.28 -8.43 19.79
CA ALA A 76 16.06 -9.66 19.89
C ALA A 76 17.57 -9.39 19.95
N GLN A 77 18.06 -8.45 19.13
CA GLN A 77 19.46 -8.03 19.15
C GLN A 77 19.85 -7.43 20.50
N LYS A 78 19.01 -6.55 21.07
CA LYS A 78 19.24 -5.95 22.39
C LYS A 78 19.33 -7.01 23.49
N LEU A 79 18.45 -8.02 23.48
CA LEU A 79 18.53 -9.15 24.43
C LEU A 79 19.87 -9.86 24.36
N PHE A 80 20.38 -10.12 23.15
CA PHE A 80 21.69 -10.74 22.98
C PHE A 80 22.83 -9.81 23.39
N VAL A 81 22.76 -8.51 23.10
CA VAL A 81 23.79 -7.56 23.55
C VAL A 81 23.88 -7.54 25.08
N ASP A 82 22.75 -7.46 25.78
CA ASP A 82 22.71 -7.49 27.25
C ASP A 82 23.26 -8.81 27.80
N TYR A 83 22.92 -9.94 27.18
CA TYR A 83 23.46 -11.24 27.56
C TYR A 83 24.97 -11.35 27.32
N LEU A 84 25.47 -10.93 26.16
CA LEU A 84 26.90 -10.99 25.81
C LEU A 84 27.76 -10.10 26.71
N LEU A 85 27.24 -8.93 27.10
CA LEU A 85 27.95 -7.99 27.98
C LEU A 85 27.94 -8.39 29.45
N SER A 86 27.09 -9.35 29.85
CA SER A 86 27.02 -9.84 31.22
C SER A 86 28.23 -10.68 31.66
N GLY A 87 29.05 -11.14 30.71
CA GLY A 87 30.21 -12.00 30.98
C GLY A 87 29.87 -13.48 31.15
N GLU A 88 28.60 -13.87 31.05
CA GLU A 88 28.14 -15.27 31.15
C GLU A 88 28.73 -16.16 30.04
N THR A 89 29.07 -15.57 28.90
CA THR A 89 29.73 -16.24 27.77
C THR A 89 31.19 -16.61 28.02
N ALA A 90 31.84 -16.01 29.01
CA ALA A 90 33.25 -16.26 29.33
C ALA A 90 33.47 -17.47 30.24
N LYS A 91 32.39 -18.17 30.66
CA LYS A 91 32.46 -19.33 31.54
C LYS A 91 32.76 -20.61 30.77
N ASP A 92 33.45 -21.56 31.40
CA ASP A 92 33.80 -22.84 30.78
C ASP A 92 32.57 -23.70 30.49
N GLU A 93 32.61 -24.54 29.45
CA GLU A 93 31.51 -25.42 29.03
C GLU A 93 31.03 -26.38 30.13
N GLU A 94 31.91 -26.76 31.05
CA GLU A 94 31.59 -27.63 32.19
C GLU A 94 30.86 -26.91 33.34
N SER A 95 30.77 -25.57 33.31
CA SER A 95 30.06 -24.82 34.34
C SER A 95 28.53 -24.94 34.19
N PRO A 96 27.77 -24.84 35.30
CA PRO A 96 26.32 -24.97 35.28
C PRO A 96 25.66 -24.08 34.21
N GLY A 97 24.80 -24.67 33.38
CA GLY A 97 24.16 -23.97 32.26
C GLY A 97 24.95 -23.99 30.94
N GLY A 98 26.01 -24.80 30.81
CA GLY A 98 26.77 -24.96 29.55
C GLY A 98 25.90 -25.28 28.33
N LEU A 99 24.99 -26.25 28.44
CA LEU A 99 24.04 -26.59 27.35
C LEU A 99 23.15 -25.41 26.97
N THR A 100 22.63 -24.66 27.95
CA THR A 100 21.81 -23.46 27.70
C THR A 100 22.60 -22.36 26.98
N ARG A 101 23.90 -22.22 27.29
CA ARG A 101 24.79 -21.24 26.64
C ARG A 101 25.09 -21.63 25.18
N GLU A 102 25.26 -22.92 24.91
CA GLU A 102 25.41 -23.44 23.54
C GLU A 102 24.13 -23.20 22.72
N ASP A 103 22.96 -23.50 23.28
CA ASP A 103 21.65 -23.22 22.66
C ASP A 103 21.47 -21.72 22.39
N LEU A 104 21.88 -20.84 23.32
CA LEU A 104 21.84 -19.38 23.13
C LEU A 104 22.77 -18.92 22.00
N GLU A 105 23.97 -19.49 21.86
CA GLU A 105 24.88 -19.17 20.77
C GLU A 105 24.33 -19.68 19.42
N ALA A 106 23.65 -20.83 19.39
CA ALA A 106 22.93 -21.30 18.21
C ALA A 106 21.79 -20.35 17.81
N MET A 107 21.00 -19.87 18.79
CA MET A 107 19.95 -18.89 18.57
C MET A 107 20.50 -17.53 18.09
N ARG A 108 21.68 -17.13 18.57
CA ARG A 108 22.39 -15.92 18.11
C ARG A 108 22.81 -16.04 16.65
N LYS A 109 23.42 -17.17 16.26
CA LYS A 109 23.80 -17.41 14.85
C LYS A 109 22.57 -17.35 13.94
N LYS A 110 21.48 -18.00 14.37
CA LYS A 110 20.19 -17.93 13.67
C LYS A 110 19.66 -16.50 13.55
N LEU A 111 19.77 -15.68 14.60
CA LEU A 111 19.36 -14.26 14.53
C LEU A 111 20.16 -13.47 13.51
N VAL A 112 21.48 -13.70 13.41
CA VAL A 112 22.34 -13.04 12.42
C VAL A 112 21.94 -13.47 11.01
N GLU A 113 21.79 -14.78 10.76
CA GLU A 113 21.37 -15.32 9.47
C GLU A 113 20.01 -14.75 9.04
N MET A 114 19.01 -14.78 9.94
CA MET A 114 17.70 -14.19 9.69
C MET A 114 17.76 -12.68 9.45
N GLY A 115 18.65 -11.97 10.16
CA GLY A 115 18.84 -10.54 9.99
C GLY A 115 19.41 -10.18 8.62
N ASP A 116 20.38 -10.95 8.13
CA ASP A 116 20.97 -10.75 6.80
C ASP A 116 19.93 -11.00 5.68
N GLU A 117 19.15 -12.06 5.78
CA GLU A 117 18.07 -12.34 4.84
C GLU A 117 16.96 -11.28 4.90
N PHE A 118 16.60 -10.84 6.10
CA PHE A 118 15.59 -9.80 6.30
C PHE A 118 16.04 -8.46 5.70
N HIS A 119 17.30 -8.07 5.87
CA HIS A 119 17.85 -6.88 5.22
C HIS A 119 17.84 -6.97 3.68
N GLN A 120 18.07 -8.16 3.11
CA GLN A 120 17.92 -8.36 1.67
C GLN A 120 16.46 -8.18 1.23
N LEU A 121 15.50 -8.64 2.04
CA LEU A 121 14.07 -8.45 1.79
C LEU A 121 13.68 -6.97 1.89
N GLU A 122 14.19 -6.22 2.87
CA GLU A 122 14.00 -4.77 2.99
C GLU A 122 14.49 -4.05 1.70
N PHE A 123 15.70 -4.37 1.24
CA PHE A 123 16.24 -3.80 0.01
C PHE A 123 15.40 -4.15 -1.23
N ALA A 124 14.93 -5.40 -1.31
CA ALA A 124 14.06 -5.83 -2.39
C ALA A 124 12.72 -5.10 -2.38
N GLN A 125 12.16 -4.84 -1.20
CA GLN A 125 10.93 -4.08 -1.01
C GLN A 125 11.10 -2.62 -1.43
N ASP A 126 12.19 -1.96 -1.04
CA ASP A 126 12.51 -0.58 -1.47
C ASP A 126 12.63 -0.47 -2.99
N LYS A 127 13.33 -1.43 -3.61
CA LYS A 127 13.46 -1.50 -5.06
C LYS A 127 12.09 -1.69 -5.73
N LEU A 128 11.24 -2.57 -5.20
CA LEU A 128 9.88 -2.80 -5.70
C LEU A 128 9.01 -1.54 -5.58
N ILE A 129 9.13 -0.79 -4.49
CA ILE A 129 8.44 0.48 -4.29
C ILE A 129 8.91 1.51 -5.33
N ALA A 130 10.21 1.64 -5.55
CA ALA A 130 10.76 2.56 -6.52
C ALA A 130 10.33 2.23 -7.97
N GLU A 131 10.43 0.96 -8.37
CA GLU A 131 10.01 0.47 -9.69
C GLU A 131 8.50 0.71 -9.92
N SER A 132 7.67 0.32 -8.96
CA SER A 132 6.22 0.50 -9.06
C SER A 132 5.83 1.98 -9.10
N GLN A 133 6.40 2.83 -8.24
CA GLN A 133 6.13 4.27 -8.27
C GLN A 133 6.53 4.91 -9.60
N HIS A 134 7.68 4.54 -10.16
CA HIS A 134 8.11 5.04 -11.46
C HIS A 134 7.10 4.68 -12.56
N SER A 135 6.63 3.43 -12.60
CA SER A 135 5.63 2.97 -13.57
C SER A 135 4.30 3.70 -13.39
N LEU A 136 3.82 3.85 -12.15
CA LEU A 136 2.55 4.52 -11.83
C LEU A 136 2.58 6.01 -12.23
N ILE A 137 3.69 6.70 -11.97
CA ILE A 137 3.87 8.10 -12.38
C ILE A 137 3.83 8.21 -13.92
N LYS A 138 4.44 7.26 -14.63
CA LYS A 138 4.39 7.23 -16.10
C LYS A 138 2.95 7.05 -16.60
N HIS A 139 2.21 6.07 -16.08
CA HIS A 139 0.81 5.85 -16.44
C HIS A 139 -0.09 7.06 -16.09
N ALA A 140 0.10 7.68 -14.93
CA ALA A 140 -0.59 8.89 -14.55
C ALA A 140 -0.30 10.07 -15.51
N SER A 141 0.94 10.18 -15.99
CA SER A 141 1.32 11.20 -16.97
C SER A 141 0.67 10.98 -18.35
N GLU A 142 0.55 9.73 -18.78
CA GLU A 142 -0.11 9.33 -20.03
C GLU A 142 -1.63 9.55 -19.92
N TRP A 143 -2.25 9.13 -18.81
CA TRP A 143 -3.64 9.42 -18.49
C TRP A 143 -3.97 10.91 -18.59
N LYS A 144 -3.13 11.75 -17.98
CA LYS A 144 -3.29 13.21 -18.03
C LYS A 144 -3.19 13.75 -19.47
N LYS A 145 -2.30 13.21 -20.31
CA LYS A 145 -2.21 13.61 -21.72
C LYS A 145 -3.47 13.25 -22.49
N ILE A 146 -4.05 12.07 -22.23
CA ILE A 146 -5.30 11.64 -22.87
C ILE A 146 -6.45 12.56 -22.42
N LEU A 147 -6.59 12.82 -21.12
CA LEU A 147 -7.59 13.75 -20.59
C LEU A 147 -7.49 15.16 -21.20
N GLN A 148 -6.27 15.70 -21.33
CA GLN A 148 -6.04 16.98 -21.98
C GLN A 148 -6.40 16.96 -23.47
N GLY A 149 -6.13 15.85 -24.17
CA GLY A 149 -6.53 15.66 -25.56
C GLY A 149 -8.05 15.65 -25.73
N ILE A 150 -8.77 14.98 -24.82
CA ILE A 150 -10.23 14.90 -24.81
C ILE A 150 -10.83 16.27 -24.49
N ALA A 151 -10.32 16.97 -23.48
CA ALA A 151 -10.77 18.32 -23.13
C ALA A 151 -10.65 19.29 -24.32
N LYS A 152 -9.55 19.22 -25.08
CA LYS A 152 -9.35 20.02 -26.30
C LYS A 152 -10.35 19.71 -27.42
N LYS A 153 -10.84 18.47 -27.52
CA LYS A 153 -11.87 18.07 -28.49
C LYS A 153 -13.28 18.45 -28.07
N ILE A 154 -13.58 18.39 -26.77
CA ILE A 154 -14.89 18.74 -26.22
C ILE A 154 -15.08 20.26 -26.18
N LYS A 155 -14.02 21.03 -25.91
CA LYS A 155 -14.02 22.49 -25.86
C LYS A 155 -14.72 23.19 -27.05
N PRO A 156 -14.42 22.86 -28.32
CA PRO A 156 -15.10 23.46 -29.47
C PRO A 156 -16.55 23.02 -29.62
N ALA A 157 -16.92 21.84 -29.11
CA ALA A 157 -18.28 21.31 -29.18
C ALA A 157 -19.20 21.85 -28.06
N LEU A 158 -18.64 22.53 -27.05
CA LEU A 158 -19.41 23.20 -25.99
C LEU A 158 -20.07 24.49 -26.49
N PRO A 159 -21.36 24.71 -26.22
CA PRO A 159 -22.08 25.90 -26.67
C PRO A 159 -21.42 27.19 -26.18
N LEU A 160 -21.52 28.26 -26.99
CA LEU A 160 -20.90 29.57 -26.73
C LEU A 160 -21.50 30.33 -25.53
N VAL A 161 -22.66 29.89 -25.03
CA VAL A 161 -23.48 30.66 -24.09
C VAL A 161 -23.23 30.22 -22.66
N GLY A 162 -22.54 31.08 -21.89
CA GLY A 162 -22.55 31.09 -20.43
C GLY A 162 -21.88 29.89 -19.75
N GLY A 163 -20.57 29.94 -19.58
CA GLY A 163 -19.81 28.90 -18.88
C GLY A 163 -18.31 29.13 -19.01
N ASP A 164 -17.56 28.76 -17.98
CA ASP A 164 -16.10 28.82 -18.01
C ASP A 164 -15.56 27.62 -18.80
N LYS A 165 -15.04 27.90 -20.00
CA LYS A 165 -14.49 26.90 -20.93
C LYS A 165 -13.03 26.54 -20.63
N SER A 166 -12.62 26.62 -19.37
CA SER A 166 -11.30 26.19 -18.96
C SER A 166 -11.16 24.68 -19.18
N ASP A 167 -10.02 24.27 -19.74
CA ASP A 167 -9.71 22.85 -19.95
C ASP A 167 -9.76 22.08 -18.62
N GLU A 168 -9.47 22.76 -17.51
CA GLU A 168 -9.50 22.24 -16.15
C GLU A 168 -10.90 21.84 -15.69
N LYS A 169 -11.93 22.68 -15.94
CA LYS A 169 -13.32 22.32 -15.62
C LYS A 169 -13.84 21.17 -16.46
N ILE A 170 -13.46 21.12 -17.73
CA ILE A 170 -13.82 20.00 -18.61
C ILE A 170 -13.18 18.71 -18.09
N ILE A 171 -11.91 18.75 -17.69
CA ILE A 171 -11.23 17.60 -17.08
C ILE A 171 -11.88 17.18 -15.76
N GLN A 172 -12.24 18.13 -14.89
CA GLN A 172 -12.97 17.82 -13.64
C GLN A 172 -14.31 17.15 -13.93
N ALA A 173 -15.07 17.67 -14.90
CA ALA A 173 -16.34 17.12 -15.32
C ALA A 173 -16.21 15.69 -15.86
N ILE A 174 -15.18 15.43 -16.69
CA ILE A 174 -14.86 14.09 -17.23
C ILE A 174 -14.44 13.14 -16.12
N ASN A 175 -13.58 13.56 -15.19
CA ASN A 175 -13.15 12.73 -14.06
C ASN A 175 -14.34 12.36 -13.17
N HIS A 176 -15.23 13.31 -12.91
CA HIS A 176 -16.45 13.07 -12.14
C HIS A 176 -17.33 11.99 -12.77
N LEU A 177 -17.47 12.00 -14.11
CA LEU A 177 -18.17 10.93 -14.83
C LEU A 177 -17.50 9.58 -14.62
N ILE A 178 -16.21 9.48 -14.95
CA ILE A 178 -15.47 8.20 -14.93
C ILE A 178 -15.45 7.60 -13.54
N ILE A 179 -15.34 8.43 -12.50
CA ILE A 179 -15.28 7.96 -11.12
C ILE A 179 -16.64 7.40 -10.67
N LYS A 180 -17.73 8.10 -11.01
CA LYS A 180 -19.10 7.68 -10.68
C LYS A 180 -19.62 6.57 -11.60
N GLU A 181 -18.99 6.36 -12.73
CA GLU A 181 -19.30 5.27 -13.63
C GLU A 181 -18.80 3.95 -13.05
N ASN A 182 -19.72 2.99 -12.91
CA ASN A 182 -19.38 1.64 -12.48
C ASN A 182 -19.64 0.65 -13.63
N THR A 183 -19.09 0.96 -14.80
CA THR A 183 -19.20 0.09 -15.98
C THR A 183 -18.02 -0.86 -15.97
N ALA A 184 -18.30 -2.16 -16.06
CA ALA A 184 -17.25 -3.17 -16.09
C ALA A 184 -16.49 -3.11 -17.43
N PRO A 185 -15.25 -3.65 -17.48
CA PRO A 185 -14.51 -3.78 -18.73
C PRO A 185 -15.35 -4.46 -19.83
N GLY A 186 -15.49 -3.82 -20.98
CA GLY A 186 -16.27 -4.36 -22.13
C GLY A 186 -17.79 -4.15 -22.11
N GLU A 187 -18.36 -3.47 -21.10
CA GLU A 187 -19.77 -3.09 -21.09
C GLU A 187 -20.01 -1.72 -21.76
N THR A 188 -21.20 -1.54 -22.33
CA THR A 188 -21.59 -0.28 -22.96
C THR A 188 -21.73 0.81 -21.91
N ILE A 189 -20.92 1.87 -22.03
CA ILE A 189 -20.98 3.09 -21.21
C ILE A 189 -22.41 3.67 -21.28
N SER A 190 -23.14 3.55 -20.17
CA SER A 190 -24.51 4.06 -20.06
C SER A 190 -24.69 4.81 -18.73
N PHE A 191 -24.57 6.12 -18.80
CA PHE A 191 -24.78 6.99 -17.64
C PHE A 191 -26.27 7.14 -17.30
N LYS A 192 -26.58 7.11 -16.00
CA LYS A 192 -27.91 7.50 -15.49
C LYS A 192 -28.16 8.98 -15.79
N SER A 193 -29.43 9.35 -15.97
CA SER A 193 -29.85 10.75 -16.19
C SER A 193 -29.36 11.69 -15.07
N SER A 194 -29.28 11.20 -13.83
CA SER A 194 -28.72 11.94 -12.69
C SER A 194 -27.24 12.30 -12.87
N THR A 195 -26.45 11.42 -13.48
CA THR A 195 -25.01 11.61 -13.69
C THR A 195 -24.74 12.68 -14.76
N TRP A 196 -25.58 12.73 -15.80
CA TRP A 196 -25.57 13.84 -16.75
C TRP A 196 -26.00 15.16 -16.10
N GLY A 197 -26.98 15.15 -15.20
CA GLY A 197 -27.38 16.35 -14.47
C GLY A 197 -26.26 16.91 -13.57
N ASP A 198 -25.45 16.05 -12.96
CA ASP A 198 -24.28 16.48 -12.18
C ASP A 198 -23.19 17.09 -13.08
N LEU A 199 -22.97 16.51 -14.26
CA LEU A 199 -22.06 17.05 -15.28
C LEU A 199 -22.50 18.44 -15.77
N GLU A 200 -23.80 18.61 -16.04
CA GLU A 200 -24.38 19.89 -16.45
C GLU A 200 -24.25 20.96 -15.37
N LYS A 201 -24.31 20.59 -14.08
CA LYS A 201 -24.03 21.50 -12.96
C LYS A 201 -22.56 21.91 -12.90
N ILE A 202 -21.62 20.98 -13.10
CA ILE A 202 -20.18 21.28 -13.08
C ILE A 202 -19.79 22.21 -14.24
N LEU A 203 -20.36 21.96 -15.42
CA LEU A 203 -20.13 22.78 -16.62
C LEU A 203 -20.98 24.06 -16.66
N GLY A 204 -22.03 24.14 -15.83
CA GLY A 204 -22.97 25.25 -15.78
C GLY A 204 -23.88 25.37 -17.00
N GLN A 205 -24.00 24.31 -17.80
CA GLN A 205 -24.69 24.32 -19.11
C GLN A 205 -25.39 23.00 -19.37
N SER A 206 -26.51 23.04 -20.10
CA SER A 206 -27.19 21.84 -20.62
C SER A 206 -26.41 21.22 -21.77
N ILE A 207 -26.33 19.89 -21.78
CA ILE A 207 -25.51 19.15 -22.76
C ILE A 207 -26.45 18.45 -23.74
N GLY A 208 -26.33 18.81 -25.03
CA GLY A 208 -27.08 18.18 -26.11
C GLY A 208 -26.68 16.72 -26.35
N ASN A 209 -27.54 15.94 -26.99
CA ASN A 209 -27.31 14.51 -27.24
C ASN A 209 -26.07 14.24 -28.10
N GLU A 210 -25.75 15.12 -29.07
CA GLU A 210 -24.54 15.01 -29.90
C GLU A 210 -23.27 15.14 -29.06
N LEU A 211 -23.25 16.07 -28.09
CA LEU A 211 -22.13 16.24 -27.18
C LEU A 211 -22.02 15.07 -26.19
N LYS A 212 -23.14 14.52 -25.73
CA LYS A 212 -23.16 13.29 -24.90
C LYS A 212 -22.53 12.12 -25.65
N GLN A 213 -22.88 11.94 -26.93
CA GLN A 213 -22.32 10.87 -27.75
C GLN A 213 -20.81 11.05 -27.97
N LEU A 214 -20.36 12.28 -28.28
CA LEU A 214 -18.93 12.59 -28.42
C LEU A 214 -18.15 12.34 -27.11
N ILE A 215 -18.73 12.67 -25.96
CA ILE A 215 -18.14 12.37 -24.66
C ILE A 215 -18.02 10.86 -24.49
N VAL A 216 -19.08 10.09 -24.73
CA VAL A 216 -19.05 8.62 -24.59
C VAL A 216 -17.97 8.00 -25.48
N GLU A 217 -17.86 8.42 -26.75
CA GLU A 217 -16.83 7.91 -27.68
C GLU A 217 -15.39 8.21 -27.21
N GLU A 218 -15.15 9.38 -26.61
CA GLU A 218 -13.84 9.72 -26.06
C GLU A 218 -13.57 9.04 -24.71
N LEU A 219 -14.61 8.73 -23.92
CA LEU A 219 -14.49 7.97 -22.68
C LEU A 219 -14.08 6.52 -22.92
N VAL A 220 -14.51 5.91 -24.03
CA VAL A 220 -14.06 4.57 -24.44
C VAL A 220 -12.52 4.50 -24.53
N LYS A 221 -11.87 5.57 -25.02
CA LYS A 221 -10.39 5.61 -25.11
C LYS A 221 -9.72 5.63 -23.74
N LEU A 222 -10.38 6.23 -22.75
CA LEU A 222 -9.91 6.24 -21.36
C LEU A 222 -10.10 4.86 -20.72
N THR A 223 -11.24 4.20 -20.95
CA THR A 223 -11.46 2.85 -20.42
C THR A 223 -10.48 1.83 -21.03
N GLU A 224 -10.25 1.90 -22.35
CA GLU A 224 -9.24 1.06 -23.03
C GLU A 224 -7.83 1.28 -22.46
N PHE A 225 -7.45 2.53 -22.23
CA PHE A 225 -6.16 2.82 -21.58
C PHE A 225 -6.12 2.28 -20.15
N ALA A 226 -7.18 2.47 -19.36
CA ALA A 226 -7.28 1.95 -18.00
C ALA A 226 -7.24 0.41 -17.94
N GLU A 227 -7.71 -0.29 -18.96
CA GLU A 227 -7.57 -1.74 -19.12
C GLU A 227 -6.14 -2.14 -19.50
N SER A 228 -5.51 -1.40 -20.41
CA SER A 228 -4.15 -1.68 -20.86
C SER A 228 -3.11 -1.62 -19.72
N ILE A 229 -3.33 -0.76 -18.72
CA ILE A 229 -2.44 -0.68 -17.56
C ILE A 229 -2.61 -1.85 -16.59
N GLU A 230 -3.77 -2.49 -16.56
CA GLU A 230 -4.08 -3.56 -15.59
C GLU A 230 -3.09 -4.73 -15.73
N ALA A 231 -2.76 -5.10 -16.98
CA ALA A 231 -1.76 -6.12 -17.26
C ALA A 231 -0.38 -5.79 -16.67
N SER A 232 0.01 -4.51 -16.67
CA SER A 232 1.26 -4.05 -16.05
C SER A 232 1.20 -4.04 -14.53
N LEU A 233 0.00 -3.81 -13.96
CA LEU A 233 -0.19 -3.75 -12.51
C LEU A 233 -0.25 -5.14 -11.87
N VAL A 234 -0.79 -6.14 -12.56
CA VAL A 234 -0.90 -7.52 -12.04
C VAL A 234 0.44 -8.08 -11.57
N ASN A 235 1.51 -7.88 -12.35
CA ASN A 235 2.85 -8.33 -11.97
C ASN A 235 3.33 -7.67 -10.66
N PHE A 236 3.13 -6.35 -10.52
CA PHE A 236 3.47 -5.67 -9.27
C PHE A 236 2.60 -6.16 -8.10
N ILE A 237 1.31 -6.41 -8.32
CA ILE A 237 0.41 -6.92 -7.28
C ILE A 237 0.88 -8.28 -6.76
N GLU A 238 1.30 -9.18 -7.65
CA GLU A 238 1.85 -10.49 -7.28
C GLU A 238 3.14 -10.34 -6.47
N ARG A 239 4.12 -9.59 -7.00
CA ARG A 239 5.41 -9.33 -6.31
C ARG A 239 5.23 -8.72 -4.93
N VAL A 240 4.31 -7.75 -4.79
CA VAL A 240 4.02 -7.11 -3.51
C VAL A 240 3.33 -8.08 -2.55
N SER A 241 2.44 -8.93 -3.05
CA SER A 241 1.77 -9.94 -2.22
C SER A 241 2.75 -11.01 -1.73
N ASP A 242 3.72 -11.40 -2.57
CA ASP A 242 4.79 -12.33 -2.21
C ASP A 242 5.70 -11.75 -1.14
N ALA A 243 6.16 -10.51 -1.31
CA ALA A 243 6.92 -9.79 -0.30
C ALA A 243 6.14 -9.68 1.02
N GLY A 244 4.84 -9.39 0.95
CA GLY A 244 3.97 -9.32 2.12
C GLY A 244 3.87 -10.65 2.88
N ARG A 245 3.85 -11.79 2.18
CA ARG A 245 3.89 -13.12 2.81
C ARG A 245 5.22 -13.36 3.52
N SER A 246 6.34 -13.05 2.87
CA SER A 246 7.67 -13.20 3.48
C SER A 246 7.83 -12.32 4.72
N LEU A 247 7.38 -11.06 4.67
CA LEU A 247 7.47 -10.14 5.81
C LEU A 247 6.68 -10.63 7.02
N ARG A 248 5.48 -11.19 6.81
CA ARG A 248 4.70 -11.80 7.90
C ARG A 248 5.42 -13.00 8.50
N GLN A 249 6.01 -13.83 7.66
CA GLN A 249 6.80 -14.98 8.11
C GLN A 249 7.98 -14.53 8.99
N TYR A 250 8.76 -13.55 8.55
CA TYR A 250 9.86 -13.00 9.36
C TYR A 250 9.36 -12.37 10.67
N ARG A 251 8.23 -11.65 10.66
CA ARG A 251 7.61 -11.13 11.90
C ARG A 251 7.34 -12.25 12.90
N THR A 252 6.74 -13.34 12.45
CA THR A 252 6.47 -14.53 13.27
C THR A 252 7.75 -15.20 13.73
N ASP A 253 8.75 -15.33 12.86
CA ASP A 253 10.00 -16.00 13.19
C ASP A 253 10.84 -15.20 14.20
N PHE A 254 10.90 -13.87 14.07
CA PHE A 254 11.54 -13.01 15.06
C PHE A 254 10.81 -13.07 16.41
N TYR A 255 9.48 -13.03 16.40
CA TYR A 255 8.68 -13.20 17.62
C TYR A 255 8.97 -14.53 18.32
N ASN A 256 8.95 -15.65 17.58
CA ASN A 256 9.26 -16.98 18.13
C ASN A 256 10.69 -17.07 18.65
N LEU A 257 11.65 -16.41 17.97
CA LEU A 257 13.04 -16.33 18.42
C LEU A 257 13.13 -15.58 19.76
N ILE A 258 12.45 -14.44 19.91
CA ILE A 258 12.42 -13.69 21.17
C ILE A 258 11.85 -14.54 22.31
N LEU A 259 10.74 -15.25 22.07
CA LEU A 259 10.16 -16.14 23.08
C LEU A 259 11.17 -17.21 23.52
N ARG A 260 11.80 -17.88 22.55
CA ARG A 260 12.77 -18.93 22.84
C ARG A 260 14.00 -18.41 23.58
N VAL A 261 14.51 -17.24 23.22
CA VAL A 261 15.66 -16.61 23.89
C VAL A 261 15.30 -16.25 25.33
N ASN A 262 14.11 -15.69 25.57
CA ASN A 262 13.65 -15.41 26.93
C ASN A 262 13.51 -16.66 27.80
N GLU A 263 13.01 -17.77 27.24
CA GLU A 263 12.96 -19.06 27.95
C GLU A 263 14.36 -19.54 28.34
N LEU A 264 15.32 -19.50 27.41
CA LEU A 264 16.69 -19.93 27.67
C LEU A 264 17.39 -19.05 28.70
N ILE A 265 17.20 -17.73 28.62
CA ILE A 265 17.76 -16.76 29.58
C ILE A 265 17.25 -17.03 31.00
N GLN A 266 15.98 -17.39 31.19
CA GLN A 266 15.42 -17.72 32.50
C GLN A 266 16.02 -18.97 33.13
N LEU A 267 16.60 -19.87 32.33
CA LEU A 267 17.24 -21.10 32.79
C LEU A 267 18.70 -20.88 33.20
N LEU A 268 19.27 -19.69 32.98
CA LEU A 268 20.63 -19.39 33.39
C LEU A 268 20.70 -19.13 34.90
N PRO A 269 21.64 -19.77 35.63
CA PRO A 269 21.67 -19.72 37.09
C PRO A 269 22.15 -18.37 37.64
N GLU A 270 23.05 -17.68 36.93
CA GLU A 270 23.73 -16.47 37.42
C GLU A 270 23.35 -15.20 36.65
N TYR A 271 22.69 -15.33 35.50
CA TYR A 271 22.21 -14.20 34.72
C TYR A 271 20.75 -13.88 35.03
N ARG A 272 20.44 -12.60 35.26
CA ARG A 272 19.07 -12.10 35.38
C ARG A 272 18.93 -10.82 34.57
N ILE A 273 17.83 -10.74 33.83
CA ILE A 273 17.51 -9.56 33.04
C ILE A 273 17.19 -8.39 33.97
N ASN A 274 17.68 -7.20 33.64
CA ASN A 274 17.29 -5.97 34.32
C ASN A 274 15.82 -5.61 33.97
N PRO A 275 14.90 -5.57 34.94
CA PRO A 275 13.48 -5.33 34.68
C PRO A 275 13.21 -3.94 34.11
N GLU A 276 13.95 -2.90 34.52
CA GLU A 276 13.74 -1.52 34.04
C GLU A 276 14.12 -1.39 32.56
N GLN A 277 15.28 -1.93 32.20
CA GLN A 277 15.78 -1.95 30.81
C GLN A 277 14.88 -2.82 29.91
N THR A 278 14.31 -3.88 30.46
CA THR A 278 13.36 -4.74 29.72
C THR A 278 12.08 -4.00 29.38
N GLU A 279 11.54 -3.24 30.33
CA GLU A 279 10.30 -2.48 30.12
C GLU A 279 10.50 -1.37 29.09
N GLU A 280 11.61 -0.62 29.19
CA GLU A 280 11.98 0.39 28.20
C GLU A 280 12.12 -0.22 26.79
N ASN A 281 12.80 -1.36 26.68
CA ASN A 281 12.97 -2.05 25.40
C ASN A 281 11.67 -2.66 24.84
N ARG A 282 10.66 -2.90 25.67
CA ARG A 282 9.35 -3.43 25.26
C ARG A 282 8.37 -2.35 24.85
N GLU A 283 8.62 -1.08 25.16
CA GLU A 283 7.73 0.02 24.82
C GLU A 283 7.46 0.10 23.31
N SER A 284 8.47 -0.19 22.48
CA SER A 284 8.34 -0.24 21.02
C SER A 284 7.60 -1.47 20.48
N LEU A 285 7.27 -2.46 21.34
CA LEU A 285 6.61 -3.71 20.95
C LEU A 285 5.11 -3.72 21.24
N TYR A 286 4.54 -2.63 21.76
CA TYR A 286 3.10 -2.49 21.97
C TYR A 286 2.37 -2.19 20.65
N PHE A 287 2.31 -3.19 19.76
CA PHE A 287 1.55 -3.14 18.53
C PHE A 287 0.70 -4.40 18.35
N ASP A 288 -0.34 -4.29 17.53
CA ASP A 288 -1.20 -5.42 17.18
C ASP A 288 -0.45 -6.34 16.19
N ALA A 289 -0.14 -7.56 16.65
CA ALA A 289 0.57 -8.57 15.89
C ALA A 289 -0.32 -9.25 14.82
N ASP A 290 -1.64 -9.16 14.95
CA ASP A 290 -2.60 -9.77 14.02
C ASP A 290 -2.87 -8.86 12.80
N ILE A 291 -2.25 -7.67 12.75
CA ILE A 291 -2.37 -6.76 11.61
C ILE A 291 -1.94 -7.49 10.34
N GLY A 292 -2.90 -7.65 9.43
CA GLY A 292 -2.72 -8.23 8.10
C GLY A 292 -3.06 -9.69 7.98
N GLU A 293 -3.39 -10.43 9.05
CA GLU A 293 -3.68 -11.86 8.93
C GLU A 293 -5.03 -12.20 8.24
N ARG A 294 -5.89 -11.21 7.99
CA ARG A 294 -7.21 -11.38 7.36
C ARG A 294 -7.22 -10.99 5.89
#